data_AF-A0AAD1BDY6-F1
#
_entry.id   AF-A0AAD1BDY6-F1
#
_cell.length_a   1.000
_cell.length_b   1.000
_cell.length_c   1.000
_cell.angle_alpha   90.00
_cell.angle_beta   90.00
_cell.angle_gamma   90.00
#
_symmetry.space_group_name_H-M   'P 1'
#
loop_
_entity.id
_entity.type
_entity.pdbx_description
1 polymer ?
#
loop_
_entity_poly.entity_id
_entity_poly.type
_entity_poly.pdbx_seq_one_letter_code
_entity_poly.pdbx_strand_id
1 'polypeptide(L)'
;MLVRLLLLCGLSLLATSLAAMTVYKSVDADGVVSYSDRPAPGAQAFVFHDRMEEHLEHQVRLDIHKHKGVEALYVRNDLYAPVQIELGFTGLNNVSGAPGQPIRQVLPARSRQRLALLTATRADQPLSYVPRFRYSLGDPAGAAQAYRYPLPWRGGPFRLTQGANGQYSHFGPRSRYAMDIAMPVGTPIIAARGGVVVKTENAQNGRGDNPAGNFVRVLHDDGTMGVYLHLKQGSVSVREGQRVAVGSPLGLSGNTGNSSGPHLHFVVQRNTGLGLMSIPYQFNQPLGDLPNFTLGKK
;
A
#
# COMPACT_ATOMS: atom_id res chain seq x y z
N MET A 1 22.88 -43.89 32.69
CA MET A 1 23.31 -43.03 31.57
C MET A 1 22.12 -42.84 30.64
N LEU A 2 21.82 -41.58 30.33
CA LEU A 2 20.53 -41.06 29.80
C LEU A 2 20.02 -41.76 28.53
N VAL A 3 18.72 -42.07 28.55
CA VAL A 3 17.91 -42.44 27.38
C VAL A 3 17.64 -41.18 26.55
N ARG A 4 17.99 -41.23 25.26
CA ARG A 4 17.75 -40.17 24.25
C ARG A 4 16.26 -40.11 23.90
N LEU A 5 15.62 -38.98 24.21
CA LEU A 5 14.28 -38.64 23.72
C LEU A 5 14.41 -37.92 22.37
N LEU A 6 14.00 -38.58 21.28
CA LEU A 6 13.86 -37.98 19.95
C LEU A 6 12.57 -37.14 19.91
N LEU A 7 12.69 -35.82 20.00
CA LEU A 7 11.62 -34.89 19.66
C LEU A 7 11.58 -34.72 18.13
N LEU A 8 10.61 -35.37 17.49
CA LEU A 8 10.18 -35.03 16.14
C LEU A 8 9.38 -33.73 16.20
N CYS A 9 10.02 -32.61 15.87
CA CYS A 9 9.31 -31.36 15.55
C CYS A 9 8.66 -31.50 14.18
N GLY A 10 7.36 -31.77 14.16
CA GLY A 10 6.54 -31.64 12.96
C GLY A 10 6.46 -30.17 12.53
N LEU A 11 7.02 -29.85 11.37
CA LEU A 11 6.75 -28.57 10.70
C LEU A 11 5.30 -28.59 10.20
N SER A 12 4.41 -27.89 10.90
CA SER A 12 3.10 -27.51 10.35
C SER A 12 3.31 -26.34 9.38
N LEU A 13 3.10 -26.62 8.09
CA LEU A 13 2.90 -25.61 7.05
C LEU A 13 1.62 -24.82 7.38
N LEU A 14 1.76 -23.67 8.03
CA LEU A 14 0.70 -22.68 8.13
C LEU A 14 0.52 -22.05 6.75
N ALA A 15 -0.39 -22.59 5.96
CA ALA A 15 -1.01 -21.85 4.87
C ALA A 15 -1.69 -20.62 5.50
N THR A 16 -1.21 -19.42 5.16
CA THR A 16 -1.86 -18.18 5.56
C THR A 16 -3.23 -18.11 4.89
N SER A 17 -4.30 -18.45 5.62
CA SER A 17 -5.65 -18.13 5.18
C SER A 17 -5.79 -16.61 5.16
N LEU A 18 -6.14 -16.05 4.00
CA LEU A 18 -6.70 -14.70 3.92
C LEU A 18 -7.99 -14.74 4.76
N ALA A 19 -7.98 -14.08 5.91
CA ALA A 19 -9.17 -13.92 6.73
C ALA A 19 -10.16 -13.03 5.97
N ALA A 20 -11.07 -13.66 5.25
CA ALA A 20 -12.23 -13.03 4.67
C ALA A 20 -13.22 -12.79 5.82
N MET A 21 -13.46 -11.53 6.20
CA MET A 21 -14.32 -11.20 7.33
C MET A 21 -15.73 -10.84 6.84
N THR A 22 -16.75 -11.41 7.48
CA THR A 22 -18.15 -11.07 7.24
C THR A 22 -18.47 -9.75 7.91
N VAL A 23 -19.02 -8.81 7.14
CA VAL A 23 -19.42 -7.48 7.60
C VAL A 23 -20.87 -7.27 7.23
N TYR A 24 -21.61 -6.61 8.11
CA TYR A 24 -23.00 -6.25 7.93
C TYR A 24 -23.11 -4.79 7.45
N LYS A 25 -23.69 -4.61 6.26
CA LYS A 25 -24.05 -3.32 5.67
C LYS A 25 -25.48 -2.98 6.07
N SER A 26 -25.69 -1.90 6.81
CA SER A 26 -27.02 -1.34 7.05
C SER A 26 -27.22 -0.06 6.25
N VAL A 27 -28.48 0.25 5.94
CA VAL A 27 -28.89 1.53 5.37
C VAL A 27 -29.93 2.09 6.32
N ASP A 28 -29.72 3.28 6.85
CA ASP A 28 -30.71 3.93 7.70
C ASP A 28 -31.84 4.58 6.88
N ALA A 29 -32.82 5.16 7.58
CA ALA A 29 -34.00 5.77 6.96
C ALA A 29 -33.66 6.94 6.04
N ASP A 30 -32.50 7.55 6.22
CA ASP A 30 -32.00 8.69 5.43
C ASP A 30 -31.12 8.23 4.24
N GLY A 31 -31.00 6.92 4.03
CA GLY A 31 -30.20 6.34 2.96
C GLY A 31 -28.70 6.28 3.27
N VAL A 32 -28.28 6.59 4.50
CA VAL A 32 -26.87 6.52 4.90
C VAL A 32 -26.48 5.06 5.10
N VAL A 33 -25.43 4.66 4.39
CA VAL A 33 -24.92 3.29 4.45
C VAL A 33 -23.87 3.20 5.55
N SER A 34 -24.11 2.34 6.53
CA SER A 34 -23.20 2.05 7.64
C SER A 34 -22.75 0.59 7.61
N TYR A 35 -21.58 0.33 8.19
CA TYR A 35 -20.91 -0.95 8.11
C TYR A 35 -20.42 -1.37 9.49
N SER A 36 -20.67 -2.62 9.85
CA SER A 36 -20.48 -3.13 11.20
C SER A 36 -19.98 -4.58 11.15
N ASP A 37 -19.11 -4.94 12.07
CA ASP A 37 -18.71 -6.33 12.34
C ASP A 37 -19.79 -7.10 13.14
N ARG A 38 -20.84 -6.39 13.60
CA ARG A 38 -22.01 -6.94 14.28
C ARG A 38 -23.27 -6.86 13.42
N PRO A 39 -24.10 -7.91 13.39
CA PRO A 39 -25.37 -7.88 12.68
C PRO A 39 -26.32 -6.84 13.28
N ALA A 40 -27.04 -6.12 12.41
CA ALA A 40 -28.15 -5.25 12.76
C ALA A 40 -29.42 -5.67 11.98
N PRO A 41 -30.64 -5.40 12.50
CA PRO A 41 -31.86 -5.71 11.78
C PRO A 41 -31.87 -5.08 10.38
N GLY A 42 -32.07 -5.88 9.34
CA GLY A 42 -32.05 -5.44 7.94
C GLY A 42 -30.65 -5.29 7.32
N ALA A 43 -29.57 -5.59 8.05
CA ALA A 43 -28.22 -5.48 7.52
C ALA A 43 -27.84 -6.67 6.62
N GLN A 44 -27.20 -6.39 5.49
CA GLN A 44 -26.74 -7.38 4.53
C GLN A 44 -25.30 -7.81 4.85
N ALA A 45 -25.09 -9.11 5.05
CA ALA A 45 -23.75 -9.67 5.20
C ALA A 45 -23.01 -9.64 3.85
N PHE A 46 -21.79 -9.12 3.85
CA PHE A 46 -20.88 -9.18 2.71
C PHE A 46 -19.45 -9.44 3.21
N VAL A 47 -18.62 -9.99 2.35
CA VAL A 47 -17.26 -10.38 2.68
C VAL A 47 -16.31 -9.28 2.25
N PHE A 48 -15.59 -8.67 3.20
CA PHE A 48 -14.59 -7.65 2.90
C PHE A 48 -13.24 -8.30 2.59
N HIS A 49 -12.66 -7.95 1.44
CA HIS A 49 -11.32 -8.35 1.05
C HIS A 49 -10.43 -7.11 0.96
N ASP A 50 -9.54 -6.92 1.94
CA ASP A 50 -8.52 -5.86 1.88
C ASP A 50 -7.42 -6.26 0.89
N ARG A 51 -7.56 -5.83 -0.36
CA ARG A 51 -6.50 -5.90 -1.36
C ARG A 51 -6.24 -4.52 -1.93
N MET A 52 -5.62 -3.62 -1.17
CA MET A 52 -5.06 -2.39 -1.74
C MET A 52 -4.05 -2.76 -2.84
N GLU A 53 -4.53 -2.84 -4.07
CA GLU A 53 -3.79 -3.17 -5.28
C GLU A 53 -3.31 -1.86 -5.91
N GLU A 54 -1.99 -1.67 -5.88
CA GLU A 54 -1.34 -0.60 -6.60
C GLU A 54 -0.69 -1.19 -7.85
N HIS A 55 -1.10 -0.71 -9.02
CA HIS A 55 -0.53 -1.12 -10.28
C HIS A 55 0.81 -0.40 -10.52
N LEU A 56 1.91 -1.11 -10.24
CA LEU A 56 3.30 -0.64 -10.41
C LEU A 56 4.05 -1.39 -11.52
N GLU A 57 3.44 -2.43 -12.09
CA GLU A 57 4.01 -3.39 -13.03
C GLU A 57 4.55 -2.77 -14.32
N HIS A 58 4.02 -1.62 -14.72
CA HIS A 58 4.51 -0.91 -15.90
C HIS A 58 5.68 0.04 -15.62
N GLN A 59 5.98 0.29 -14.34
CA GLN A 59 6.96 1.29 -13.91
C GLN A 59 8.23 0.67 -13.31
N VAL A 60 8.18 -0.58 -12.85
CA VAL A 60 9.36 -1.33 -12.39
C VAL A 60 9.50 -2.60 -13.24
N ARG A 61 10.56 -2.66 -14.07
CA ARG A 61 10.68 -3.69 -15.12
C ARG A 61 12.06 -4.33 -15.16
N LEU A 62 12.07 -5.63 -15.45
CA LEU A 62 13.27 -6.41 -15.77
C LEU A 62 13.41 -6.50 -17.30
N ASP A 63 14.46 -5.92 -17.85
CA ASP A 63 14.83 -6.01 -19.26
C ASP A 63 15.97 -7.02 -19.43
N ILE A 64 15.85 -7.95 -20.38
CA ILE A 64 16.89 -8.95 -20.67
C ILE A 64 17.41 -8.71 -22.09
N HIS A 65 18.68 -8.30 -22.20
CA HIS A 65 19.35 -8.05 -23.48
C HIS A 65 20.20 -9.25 -23.86
N LYS A 66 19.88 -9.90 -24.97
CA LYS A 66 20.54 -11.14 -25.42
C LYS A 66 21.52 -10.87 -26.56
N HIS A 67 22.75 -11.37 -26.45
CA HIS A 67 23.74 -11.31 -27.52
C HIS A 67 24.73 -12.48 -27.45
N LYS A 68 24.77 -13.34 -28.48
CA LYS A 68 25.78 -14.41 -28.67
C LYS A 68 26.11 -15.21 -27.39
N GLY A 69 25.10 -15.83 -26.76
CA GLY A 69 25.31 -16.63 -25.55
C GLY A 69 25.59 -15.82 -24.28
N VAL A 70 25.41 -14.51 -24.33
CA VAL A 70 25.47 -13.60 -23.18
C VAL A 70 24.10 -12.94 -23.01
N GLU A 71 23.59 -12.90 -21.78
CA GLU A 71 22.37 -12.21 -21.42
C GLU A 71 22.65 -11.20 -20.30
N ALA A 72 22.46 -9.91 -20.59
CA ALA A 72 22.60 -8.82 -19.63
C ALA A 72 21.21 -8.43 -19.10
N LEU A 73 21.03 -8.51 -17.78
CA LEU A 73 19.76 -8.23 -17.11
C LEU A 73 19.81 -6.86 -16.48
N TYR A 74 18.89 -5.99 -16.89
CA TYR A 74 18.73 -4.64 -16.36
C TYR A 74 17.42 -4.54 -15.62
N VAL A 75 17.40 -3.81 -14.52
CA VAL A 75 16.15 -3.38 -13.88
C VAL A 75 16.00 -1.88 -14.04
N ARG A 76 14.81 -1.47 -14.48
CA ARG A 76 14.42 -0.09 -14.68
C ARG A 76 13.38 0.28 -13.63
N ASN A 77 13.62 1.40 -12.94
CA ASN A 77 12.70 2.04 -12.01
C ASN A 77 12.26 3.40 -12.56
N ASP A 78 11.06 3.46 -13.14
CA ASP A 78 10.44 4.67 -13.66
C ASP A 78 9.68 5.47 -12.56
N LEU A 79 9.58 4.95 -11.33
CA LEU A 79 8.91 5.66 -10.24
C LEU A 79 9.71 6.89 -9.78
N TYR A 80 8.99 7.83 -9.15
CA TYR A 80 9.57 8.96 -8.43
C TYR A 80 9.98 8.61 -6.99
N ALA A 81 10.17 7.31 -6.72
CA ALA A 81 10.55 6.76 -5.43
C ALA A 81 11.62 5.68 -5.59
N PRO A 82 12.44 5.45 -4.55
CA PRO A 82 13.28 4.26 -4.50
C PRO A 82 12.41 3.01 -4.47
N VAL A 83 12.95 1.92 -5.01
CA VAL A 83 12.28 0.61 -5.05
C VAL A 83 13.25 -0.45 -4.56
N GLN A 84 12.86 -1.20 -3.55
CA GLN A 84 13.55 -2.41 -3.19
C GLN A 84 13.21 -3.50 -4.21
N ILE A 85 14.24 -4.16 -4.74
CA ILE A 85 14.08 -5.27 -5.67
C ILE A 85 14.69 -6.56 -5.10
N GLU A 86 14.21 -7.67 -5.63
CA GLU A 86 14.81 -8.98 -5.50
C GLU A 86 14.80 -9.67 -6.87
N LEU A 87 15.99 -10.08 -7.33
CA LEU A 87 16.16 -10.86 -8.56
C LEU A 87 16.85 -12.18 -8.24
N GLY A 88 16.11 -13.28 -8.36
CA GLY A 88 16.61 -14.64 -8.25
C GLY A 88 16.54 -15.40 -9.56
N PHE A 89 17.24 -16.53 -9.62
CA PHE A 89 17.28 -17.41 -10.79
C PHE A 89 17.05 -18.85 -10.37
N THR A 90 16.22 -19.57 -11.12
CA THR A 90 15.96 -21.01 -10.91
C THR A 90 16.07 -21.77 -12.23
N GLY A 91 16.21 -23.10 -12.16
CA GLY A 91 16.29 -23.92 -13.38
C GLY A 91 17.52 -23.62 -14.24
N LEU A 92 18.65 -23.30 -13.59
CA LEU A 92 19.90 -22.97 -14.27
C LEU A 92 20.40 -24.18 -15.07
N ASN A 93 20.51 -24.02 -16.39
CA ASN A 93 21.15 -24.98 -17.26
C ASN A 93 22.04 -24.25 -18.27
N ASN A 94 23.30 -24.67 -18.35
CA ASN A 94 24.32 -24.03 -19.19
C ASN A 94 24.53 -22.53 -18.87
N VAL A 95 24.39 -22.12 -17.61
CA VAL A 95 24.50 -20.71 -17.17
C VAL A 95 25.70 -20.54 -16.25
N SER A 96 26.52 -19.53 -16.53
CA SER A 96 27.51 -18.95 -15.61
C SER A 96 27.12 -17.50 -15.27
N GLY A 97 27.57 -17.00 -14.12
CA GLY A 97 27.30 -15.63 -13.66
C GLY A 97 25.99 -15.44 -12.87
N ALA A 98 25.17 -16.47 -12.71
CA ALA A 98 24.00 -16.44 -11.83
C ALA A 98 24.43 -16.60 -10.36
N PRO A 99 24.05 -15.68 -9.45
CA PRO A 99 24.41 -15.80 -8.05
C PRO A 99 23.64 -16.91 -7.34
N GLY A 100 24.26 -17.55 -6.35
CA GLY A 100 23.64 -18.61 -5.54
C GLY A 100 22.56 -18.10 -4.57
N GLN A 101 22.46 -16.78 -4.38
CA GLN A 101 21.42 -16.12 -3.59
C GLN A 101 20.76 -15.01 -4.42
N PRO A 102 19.48 -14.69 -4.19
CA PRO A 102 18.82 -13.58 -4.89
C PRO A 102 19.54 -12.25 -4.67
N ILE A 103 19.69 -11.48 -5.75
CA ILE A 103 20.22 -10.11 -5.69
C ILE A 103 19.15 -9.23 -5.05
N ARG A 104 19.46 -8.65 -3.89
CA ARG A 104 18.59 -7.70 -3.19
C ARG A 104 19.28 -6.35 -3.09
N GLN A 105 18.61 -5.29 -3.54
CA GLN A 105 19.09 -3.92 -3.40
C GLN A 105 17.96 -2.92 -3.54
N VAL A 106 18.26 -1.65 -3.28
CA VAL A 106 17.36 -0.52 -3.50
C VAL A 106 17.82 0.20 -4.76
N LEU A 107 16.93 0.33 -5.74
CA LEU A 107 17.16 1.13 -6.93
C LEU A 107 16.66 2.55 -6.70
N PRO A 108 17.47 3.59 -6.98
CA PRO A 108 17.03 4.97 -6.91
C PRO A 108 15.83 5.25 -7.82
N ALA A 109 15.08 6.31 -7.51
CA ALA A 109 14.04 6.82 -8.40
C ALA A 109 14.61 7.11 -9.79
N ARG A 110 13.81 6.89 -10.85
CA ARG A 110 14.16 7.24 -12.24
C ARG A 110 15.50 6.66 -12.71
N SER A 111 15.79 5.42 -12.33
CA SER A 111 17.08 4.77 -12.60
C SER A 111 16.96 3.51 -13.46
N ARG A 112 18.09 3.11 -14.05
CA ARG A 112 18.25 1.82 -14.73
C ARG A 112 19.60 1.25 -14.34
N GLN A 113 19.64 0.01 -13.90
CA GLN A 113 20.87 -0.64 -13.44
C GLN A 113 20.99 -2.05 -14.01
N ARG A 114 22.20 -2.45 -14.41
CA ARG A 114 22.50 -3.85 -14.75
C ARG A 114 22.72 -4.65 -13.47
N LEU A 115 21.96 -5.72 -13.29
CA LEU A 115 22.01 -6.53 -12.07
C LEU A 115 22.81 -7.81 -12.25
N ALA A 116 22.74 -8.41 -13.44
CA ALA A 116 23.44 -9.64 -13.74
C ALA A 116 23.92 -9.65 -15.18
N LEU A 117 24.99 -10.40 -15.41
CA LEU A 117 25.49 -10.77 -16.72
C LEU A 117 25.63 -12.29 -16.72
N LEU A 118 24.76 -12.95 -17.45
CA LEU A 118 24.74 -14.40 -17.57
C LEU A 118 25.43 -14.81 -18.87
N THR A 119 26.24 -15.86 -18.82
CA THR A 119 26.93 -16.38 -20.00
C THR A 119 26.70 -17.87 -20.14
N ALA A 120 26.69 -18.37 -21.37
CA ALA A 120 26.67 -19.80 -21.63
C ALA A 120 27.96 -20.45 -21.12
N THR A 121 27.87 -21.54 -20.35
CA THR A 121 29.06 -22.31 -19.95
C THR A 121 29.67 -23.09 -21.11
N ARG A 122 28.84 -23.47 -22.10
CA ARG A 122 29.21 -24.13 -23.36
C ARG A 122 28.70 -23.25 -24.50
N ALA A 123 29.61 -22.79 -25.36
CA ALA A 123 29.35 -21.75 -26.35
C ALA A 123 28.40 -22.16 -27.48
N ASP A 124 28.27 -23.47 -27.72
CA ASP A 124 27.42 -24.10 -28.74
C ASP A 124 26.00 -24.39 -28.26
N GLN A 125 25.71 -24.17 -26.97
CA GLN A 125 24.41 -24.46 -26.39
C GLN A 125 23.75 -23.20 -25.82
N PRO A 126 22.42 -23.06 -25.92
CA PRO A 126 21.72 -21.95 -25.29
C PRO A 126 21.81 -22.09 -23.77
N LEU A 127 21.77 -20.95 -23.09
CA LEU A 127 21.58 -20.89 -21.66
C LEU A 127 20.09 -20.89 -21.33
N SER A 128 19.70 -21.52 -20.23
CA SER A 128 18.30 -21.63 -19.78
C SER A 128 18.19 -21.37 -18.29
N TYR A 129 17.19 -20.57 -17.92
CA TYR A 129 16.87 -20.19 -16.54
C TYR A 129 15.47 -19.58 -16.47
N VAL A 130 14.93 -19.51 -15.26
CA VAL A 130 13.68 -18.82 -14.93
C VAL A 130 13.99 -17.68 -13.95
N PRO A 131 13.86 -16.41 -14.37
CA PRO A 131 14.04 -15.28 -13.46
C PRO A 131 12.84 -15.16 -12.51
N ARG A 132 13.12 -14.91 -11.24
CA ARG A 132 12.14 -14.57 -10.20
C ARG A 132 12.39 -13.11 -9.83
N PHE A 133 11.51 -12.22 -10.28
CA PHE A 133 11.63 -10.78 -10.03
C PHE A 133 10.52 -10.30 -9.11
N ARG A 134 10.89 -9.69 -7.99
CA ARG A 134 9.98 -9.09 -7.01
C ARG A 134 10.46 -7.69 -6.68
N TYR A 135 9.53 -6.83 -6.30
CA TYR A 135 9.84 -5.47 -5.91
C TYR A 135 8.82 -4.92 -4.92
N SER A 136 9.21 -3.88 -4.19
CA SER A 136 8.33 -3.10 -3.33
C SER A 136 8.77 -1.64 -3.33
N LEU A 137 7.79 -0.74 -3.33
CA LEU A 137 8.01 0.70 -3.22
C LEU A 137 8.72 1.03 -1.89
N GLY A 138 9.66 1.96 -1.95
CA GLY A 138 10.38 2.48 -0.78
C GLY A 138 11.65 1.70 -0.43
N ASP A 139 12.48 2.33 0.41
CA ASP A 139 13.68 1.74 0.99
C ASP A 139 13.34 1.10 2.35
N PRO A 140 13.59 -0.21 2.55
CA PRO A 140 13.33 -0.88 3.82
C PRO A 140 14.29 -0.47 4.96
N ALA A 141 15.43 0.16 4.65
CA ALA A 141 16.40 0.62 5.63
C ALA A 141 15.96 1.94 6.32
N GLY A 142 14.92 2.60 5.81
CA GLY A 142 14.38 3.82 6.39
C GLY A 142 13.96 3.64 7.86
N ALA A 143 14.58 4.42 8.73
CA ALA A 143 14.16 4.52 10.13
C ALA A 143 12.99 5.51 10.21
N ALA A 144 11.80 5.01 10.52
CA ALA A 144 10.64 5.86 10.76
C ALA A 144 10.95 6.82 11.91
N GLN A 145 10.93 8.12 11.62
CA GLN A 145 11.14 9.13 12.64
C GLN A 145 9.83 9.36 13.39
N ALA A 146 9.92 9.59 14.70
CA ALA A 146 8.75 10.01 15.45
C ALA A 146 8.25 11.35 14.88
N TYR A 147 7.02 11.34 14.35
CA TYR A 147 6.41 12.52 13.76
C TYR A 147 4.96 12.60 14.20
N ARG A 148 4.58 13.77 14.75
CA ARG A 148 3.18 14.09 15.07
C ARG A 148 2.56 14.74 13.85
N TYR A 149 1.62 14.06 13.21
CA TYR A 149 1.00 14.53 11.98
C TYR A 149 -0.01 15.65 12.28
N PRO A 150 0.08 16.83 11.63
CA PRO A 150 -1.06 17.72 11.47
C PRO A 150 -2.25 16.98 10.86
N LEU A 151 -3.46 17.48 11.09
CA LEU A 151 -4.65 16.90 10.47
C LEU A 151 -4.56 17.02 8.93
N PRO A 152 -4.76 15.92 8.18
CA PRO A 152 -4.67 15.90 6.71
C PRO A 152 -5.85 16.57 5.99
N TRP A 153 -6.59 17.46 6.65
CA TRP A 153 -7.73 18.18 6.07
C TRP A 153 -7.85 19.60 6.63
N ARG A 154 -8.72 20.40 6.01
CA ARG A 154 -9.16 21.70 6.52
C ARG A 154 -10.67 21.71 6.77
N GLY A 155 -11.08 22.41 7.83
CA GLY A 155 -12.48 22.46 8.28
C GLY A 155 -12.79 21.44 9.37
N GLY A 156 -14.06 21.37 9.76
CA GLY A 156 -14.55 20.51 10.83
C GLY A 156 -15.39 21.27 11.87
N PRO A 157 -15.82 20.59 12.94
CA PRO A 157 -15.28 19.32 13.45
C PRO A 157 -15.66 18.09 12.60
N PHE A 158 -14.78 17.07 12.59
CA PHE A 158 -15.02 15.76 11.96
C PHE A 158 -14.72 14.64 12.95
N ARG A 159 -15.28 13.45 12.69
CA ARG A 159 -15.26 12.32 13.62
C ARG A 159 -14.45 11.15 13.09
N LEU A 160 -13.67 10.52 13.97
CA LEU A 160 -13.07 9.22 13.73
C LEU A 160 -14.16 8.13 13.75
N THR A 161 -14.38 7.46 12.63
CA THR A 161 -15.35 6.36 12.52
C THR A 161 -14.71 4.99 12.65
N GLN A 162 -13.44 4.86 12.27
CA GLN A 162 -12.66 3.65 12.47
C GLN A 162 -11.20 4.00 12.75
N GLY A 163 -10.66 3.51 13.87
CA GLY A 163 -9.27 3.73 14.26
C GLY A 163 -8.37 2.53 13.98
N ALA A 164 -7.14 2.61 14.49
CA ALA A 164 -6.17 1.53 14.40
C ALA A 164 -6.69 0.25 15.08
N ASN A 165 -6.38 -0.91 14.48
CA ASN A 165 -6.85 -2.24 14.88
C ASN A 165 -8.37 -2.41 14.82
N GLY A 166 -9.06 -1.55 14.05
CA GLY A 166 -10.47 -1.70 13.74
C GLY A 166 -10.75 -3.04 13.05
N GLN A 167 -11.83 -3.70 13.46
CA GLN A 167 -12.16 -5.04 12.97
C GLN A 167 -12.73 -5.02 11.55
N TYR A 168 -13.30 -3.91 11.09
CA TYR A 168 -13.96 -3.85 9.78
C TYR A 168 -12.97 -3.92 8.61
N SER A 169 -11.98 -3.03 8.58
CA SER A 169 -10.97 -2.97 7.51
C SER A 169 -9.56 -2.62 8.00
N HIS A 170 -9.37 -2.30 9.29
CA HIS A 170 -8.10 -1.85 9.86
C HIS A 170 -7.37 -2.95 10.65
N PHE A 171 -7.26 -4.16 10.07
CA PHE A 171 -6.57 -5.30 10.69
C PHE A 171 -5.45 -5.88 9.82
N GLY A 172 -5.46 -5.60 8.51
CA GLY A 172 -4.48 -6.11 7.55
C GLY A 172 -3.12 -5.42 7.67
N PRO A 173 -2.04 -6.01 7.13
CA PRO A 173 -0.70 -5.42 7.22
C PRO A 173 -0.61 -3.98 6.72
N ARG A 174 -1.37 -3.64 5.67
CA ARG A 174 -1.34 -2.32 5.01
C ARG A 174 -2.30 -1.28 5.63
N SER A 175 -3.25 -1.71 6.46
CA SER A 175 -4.36 -0.89 6.96
C SER A 175 -4.50 -0.89 8.48
N ARG A 176 -3.76 -1.75 9.20
CA ARG A 176 -3.84 -1.92 10.66
C ARG A 176 -3.84 -0.61 11.44
N TYR A 177 -3.04 0.36 11.03
CA TYR A 177 -2.93 1.65 11.72
C TYR A 177 -3.62 2.79 10.98
N ALA A 178 -4.51 2.48 10.03
CA ALA A 178 -5.28 3.50 9.35
C ALA A 178 -6.30 4.18 10.29
N MET A 179 -6.75 5.35 9.87
CA MET A 179 -7.82 6.10 10.51
C MET A 179 -8.80 6.57 9.44
N ASP A 180 -10.09 6.29 9.66
CA ASP A 180 -11.18 6.75 8.82
C ASP A 180 -11.87 7.94 9.50
N ILE A 181 -11.90 9.07 8.81
CA ILE A 181 -12.46 10.32 9.32
C ILE A 181 -13.68 10.68 8.49
N ALA A 182 -14.87 10.54 9.06
CA ALA A 182 -16.12 10.89 8.38
C ALA A 182 -16.18 12.40 8.13
N MET A 183 -16.40 12.76 6.88
CA MET A 183 -16.46 14.15 6.43
C MET A 183 -17.28 14.25 5.13
N PRO A 184 -17.97 15.38 4.88
CA PRO A 184 -18.68 15.60 3.63
C PRO A 184 -17.73 15.50 2.43
N VAL A 185 -18.23 14.98 1.30
CA VAL A 185 -17.52 15.04 0.01
C VAL A 185 -17.19 16.50 -0.30
N GLY A 186 -15.98 16.74 -0.80
CA GLY A 186 -15.51 18.10 -1.11
C GLY A 186 -14.71 18.77 0.01
N THR A 187 -14.50 18.10 1.14
CA THR A 187 -13.65 18.63 2.22
C THR A 187 -12.20 18.72 1.73
N PRO A 188 -11.50 19.85 1.90
CA PRO A 188 -10.13 19.98 1.43
C PRO A 188 -9.18 19.00 2.13
N ILE A 189 -8.45 18.20 1.35
CA ILE A 189 -7.40 17.28 1.82
C ILE A 189 -6.04 17.89 1.53
N ILE A 190 -5.18 17.88 2.54
CA ILE A 190 -3.85 18.49 2.52
C ILE A 190 -2.77 17.51 2.95
N ALA A 191 -1.54 17.74 2.51
CA ALA A 191 -0.40 16.92 2.90
C ALA A 191 -0.12 17.09 4.41
N ALA A 192 -0.30 16.02 5.18
CA ALA A 192 0.03 16.01 6.61
C ALA A 192 1.55 16.04 6.87
N ARG A 193 2.36 15.58 5.91
CA ARG A 193 3.81 15.70 5.97
C ARG A 193 4.38 15.97 4.58
N GLY A 194 5.43 16.79 4.53
CA GLY A 194 6.12 17.11 3.28
C GLY A 194 6.82 15.90 2.68
N GLY A 195 7.04 15.92 1.37
CA GLY A 195 7.62 14.80 0.66
C GLY A 195 7.40 14.88 -0.84
N VAL A 196 7.59 13.76 -1.53
CA VAL A 196 7.36 13.62 -2.97
C VAL A 196 6.09 12.81 -3.20
N VAL A 197 5.22 13.28 -4.08
CA VAL A 197 4.06 12.50 -4.55
C VAL A 197 4.58 11.36 -5.43
N VAL A 198 4.32 10.12 -5.04
CA VAL A 198 4.90 8.93 -5.70
C VAL A 198 3.88 8.06 -6.40
N LYS A 199 2.59 8.28 -6.11
CA LYS A 199 1.48 7.61 -6.79
C LYS A 199 0.20 8.44 -6.67
N THR A 200 -0.59 8.47 -7.73
CA THR A 200 -1.94 9.06 -7.72
C THR A 200 -2.92 8.22 -8.52
N GLU A 201 -4.19 8.22 -8.11
CA GLU A 201 -5.34 7.79 -8.90
C GLU A 201 -6.42 8.88 -8.79
N ASN A 202 -7.07 9.23 -9.90
CA ASN A 202 -8.01 10.35 -9.97
C ASN A 202 -9.20 10.12 -10.92
N ALA A 203 -9.25 8.98 -11.60
CA ALA A 203 -10.24 8.70 -12.63
C ALA A 203 -11.39 7.80 -12.15
N GLN A 204 -11.28 7.18 -10.96
CA GLN A 204 -12.33 6.28 -10.45
C GLN A 204 -13.59 7.08 -10.09
N ASN A 205 -14.72 6.65 -10.62
CA ASN A 205 -16.02 7.24 -10.34
C ASN A 205 -16.74 6.44 -9.26
N GLY A 206 -17.32 7.15 -8.29
CA GLY A 206 -18.26 6.59 -7.32
C GLY A 206 -17.71 5.37 -6.57
N ARG A 207 -18.63 4.64 -5.96
CA ARG A 207 -18.31 3.44 -5.19
C ARG A 207 -18.10 2.26 -6.12
N GLY A 208 -17.24 1.32 -5.71
CA GLY A 208 -16.96 0.10 -6.45
C GLY A 208 -16.09 -0.85 -5.63
N ASP A 209 -15.55 -1.87 -6.28
CA ASP A 209 -14.80 -2.92 -5.58
C ASP A 209 -13.31 -2.59 -5.38
N ASN A 210 -12.81 -1.50 -5.99
CA ASN A 210 -11.44 -1.06 -5.79
C ASN A 210 -11.26 -0.49 -4.37
N PRO A 211 -10.42 -1.08 -3.52
CA PRO A 211 -10.34 -0.69 -2.11
C PRO A 211 -9.74 0.69 -1.85
N ALA A 212 -8.99 1.26 -2.80
CA ALA A 212 -8.35 2.57 -2.63
C ALA A 212 -9.22 3.74 -3.14
N GLY A 213 -10.04 3.51 -4.17
CA GLY A 213 -10.68 4.62 -4.89
C GLY A 213 -9.63 5.54 -5.53
N ASN A 214 -9.93 6.84 -5.61
CA ASN A 214 -8.92 7.85 -5.94
C ASN A 214 -8.05 8.14 -4.72
N PHE A 215 -6.76 8.36 -4.96
CA PHE A 215 -5.82 8.55 -3.87
C PHE A 215 -4.59 9.35 -4.25
N VAL A 216 -3.88 9.80 -3.21
CA VAL A 216 -2.52 10.33 -3.28
C VAL A 216 -1.63 9.56 -2.31
N ARG A 217 -0.42 9.21 -2.73
CA ARG A 217 0.65 8.70 -1.87
C ARG A 217 1.82 9.66 -1.88
N VAL A 218 2.25 10.09 -0.69
CA VAL A 218 3.39 10.99 -0.49
C VAL A 218 4.50 10.25 0.25
N LEU A 219 5.68 10.11 -0.36
CA LEU A 219 6.89 9.61 0.26
C LEU A 219 7.61 10.72 1.01
N HIS A 220 7.80 10.53 2.31
CA HIS A 220 8.52 11.44 3.20
C HIS A 220 10.02 11.16 3.18
N ASP A 221 10.81 12.14 3.63
CA ASP A 221 12.28 12.06 3.57
C ASP A 221 12.86 10.95 4.48
N ASP A 222 12.09 10.42 5.44
CA ASP A 222 12.49 9.28 6.29
C ASP A 222 12.08 7.90 5.73
N GLY A 223 11.52 7.86 4.53
CA GLY A 223 11.07 6.63 3.87
C GLY A 223 9.65 6.18 4.25
N THR A 224 8.98 6.86 5.17
CA THR A 224 7.54 6.64 5.44
C THR A 224 6.68 7.28 4.36
N MET A 225 5.46 6.78 4.21
CA MET A 225 4.53 7.22 3.18
C MET A 225 3.15 7.51 3.76
N GLY A 226 2.68 8.74 3.64
CA GLY A 226 1.28 9.11 3.89
C GLY A 226 0.40 8.76 2.69
N VAL A 227 -0.70 8.06 2.93
CA VAL A 227 -1.64 7.62 1.90
C VAL A 227 -3.03 8.18 2.22
N TYR A 228 -3.66 8.82 1.24
CA TYR A 228 -4.92 9.54 1.37
C TYR A 228 -5.90 8.93 0.36
N LEU A 229 -6.87 8.14 0.83
CA LEU A 229 -7.77 7.36 -0.04
C LEU A 229 -9.18 7.95 -0.14
N HIS A 230 -10.00 7.34 -1.00
CA HIS A 230 -11.40 7.66 -1.25
C HIS A 230 -11.66 9.09 -1.72
N LEU A 231 -10.67 9.72 -2.36
CA LEU A 231 -10.75 11.10 -2.82
C LEU A 231 -11.82 11.28 -3.91
N LYS A 232 -12.37 12.50 -4.04
CA LYS A 232 -13.35 12.80 -5.09
C LYS A 232 -12.71 12.68 -6.47
N GLN A 233 -13.41 12.03 -7.40
CA GLN A 233 -12.99 11.93 -8.81
C GLN A 233 -12.66 13.31 -9.38
N GLY A 234 -11.54 13.40 -10.11
CA GLY A 234 -11.08 14.63 -10.73
C GLY A 234 -10.58 15.70 -9.75
N SER A 235 -10.56 15.44 -8.43
CA SER A 235 -10.17 16.44 -7.44
C SER A 235 -8.68 16.43 -7.08
N VAL A 236 -7.95 15.35 -7.40
CA VAL A 236 -6.51 15.29 -7.13
C VAL A 236 -5.81 16.39 -7.93
N SER A 237 -5.14 17.29 -7.21
CA SER A 237 -4.53 18.52 -7.75
C SER A 237 -3.00 18.46 -7.83
N VAL A 238 -2.42 17.30 -7.55
CA VAL A 238 -0.99 17.03 -7.60
C VAL A 238 -0.67 15.93 -8.60
N ARG A 239 0.59 15.85 -9.03
CA ARG A 239 1.09 14.81 -9.95
C ARG A 239 2.27 14.05 -9.37
N GLU A 240 2.47 12.81 -9.82
CA GLU A 240 3.66 12.02 -9.48
C GLU A 240 4.95 12.81 -9.80
N GLY A 241 5.90 12.77 -8.87
CA GLY A 241 7.16 13.54 -8.90
C GLY A 241 7.07 14.94 -8.29
N GLN A 242 5.87 15.45 -8.00
CA GLN A 242 5.71 16.75 -7.35
C GLN A 242 6.15 16.69 -5.88
N ARG A 243 7.03 17.61 -5.47
CA ARG A 243 7.33 17.83 -4.05
C ARG A 243 6.23 18.69 -3.43
N VAL A 244 5.74 18.26 -2.26
CA VAL A 244 4.73 18.96 -1.47
C VAL A 244 5.28 19.29 -0.09
N ALA A 245 4.89 20.44 0.45
CA ALA A 245 5.12 20.81 1.83
C ALA A 245 3.92 20.43 2.70
N VAL A 246 4.09 20.41 4.03
CA VAL A 246 2.97 20.30 4.98
C VAL A 246 1.90 21.35 4.62
N GLY A 247 0.64 20.93 4.57
CA GLY A 247 -0.49 21.80 4.26
C GLY A 247 -0.72 22.07 2.77
N SER A 248 0.11 21.54 1.86
CA SER A 248 -0.13 21.64 0.42
C SER A 248 -1.45 20.96 0.05
N PRO A 249 -2.30 21.56 -0.81
CA PRO A 249 -3.50 20.90 -1.33
C PRO A 249 -3.15 19.62 -2.07
N LEU A 250 -3.87 18.53 -1.78
CA LEU A 250 -3.73 17.25 -2.49
C LEU A 250 -4.97 16.93 -3.33
N GLY A 251 -6.14 17.29 -2.83
CA GLY A 251 -7.42 17.08 -3.49
C GLY A 251 -8.58 17.31 -2.52
N LEU A 252 -9.71 16.67 -2.79
CA LEU A 252 -10.91 16.78 -1.95
C LEU A 252 -11.35 15.39 -1.48
N SER A 253 -11.91 15.32 -0.27
CA SER A 253 -12.53 14.10 0.25
C SER A 253 -13.65 13.65 -0.70
N GLY A 254 -13.86 12.34 -0.77
CA GLY A 254 -14.84 11.75 -1.65
C GLY A 254 -15.54 10.58 -1.01
N ASN A 255 -16.00 9.68 -1.87
CA ASN A 255 -16.64 8.43 -1.51
C ASN A 255 -16.36 7.38 -2.60
N THR A 256 -15.15 7.39 -3.16
CA THR A 256 -14.80 6.54 -4.31
C THR A 256 -14.17 5.23 -3.88
N GLY A 257 -14.32 4.19 -4.70
CA GLY A 257 -13.81 2.85 -4.40
C GLY A 257 -14.70 2.11 -3.39
N ASN A 258 -14.11 1.16 -2.66
CA ASN A 258 -14.80 0.35 -1.66
C ASN A 258 -14.96 1.13 -0.35
N SER A 259 -15.76 2.18 -0.43
CA SER A 259 -16.09 3.05 0.68
C SER A 259 -17.51 2.77 1.14
N SER A 260 -17.73 2.86 2.45
CA SER A 260 -19.02 2.75 3.09
C SER A 260 -19.88 4.01 2.94
N GLY A 261 -19.23 5.16 3.04
CA GLY A 261 -19.82 6.50 2.98
C GLY A 261 -18.71 7.56 2.92
N PRO A 262 -19.03 8.85 2.77
CA PRO A 262 -18.03 9.90 2.64
C PRO A 262 -17.07 9.98 3.84
N HIS A 263 -15.79 9.76 3.60
CA HIS A 263 -14.73 9.87 4.60
C HIS A 263 -13.36 10.05 3.96
N LEU A 264 -12.36 10.42 4.76
CA LEU A 264 -10.94 10.25 4.43
C LEU A 264 -10.43 9.00 5.15
N HIS A 265 -9.85 8.06 4.39
CA HIS A 265 -8.99 7.03 4.96
C HIS A 265 -7.54 7.49 4.87
N PHE A 266 -6.90 7.66 6.03
CA PHE A 266 -5.51 8.09 6.16
C PHE A 266 -4.67 7.02 6.85
N VAL A 267 -3.58 6.61 6.19
CA VAL A 267 -2.64 5.63 6.74
C VAL A 267 -1.21 6.03 6.45
N VAL A 268 -0.32 5.75 7.41
CA VAL A 268 1.13 5.87 7.23
C VAL A 268 1.70 4.49 7.03
N GLN A 269 2.44 4.29 5.94
CA GLN A 269 3.05 3.02 5.56
C GLN A 269 4.56 3.15 5.38
N ARG A 270 5.28 2.03 5.43
CA ARG A 270 6.69 1.94 5.02
C ARG A 270 6.98 0.59 4.40
N ASN A 271 8.08 0.50 3.66
CA ASN A 271 8.62 -0.79 3.26
C ASN A 271 9.29 -1.47 4.46
N THR A 272 9.00 -2.75 4.70
CA THR A 272 9.63 -3.55 5.76
C THR A 272 10.31 -4.81 5.21
N GLY A 273 10.63 -4.83 3.92
CA GLY A 273 11.26 -5.94 3.23
C GLY A 273 10.32 -6.60 2.21
N LEU A 274 10.36 -6.11 0.96
CA LEU A 274 9.53 -6.56 -0.15
C LEU A 274 8.02 -6.53 0.17
N GLY A 275 7.62 -5.58 1.00
CA GLY A 275 6.23 -5.39 1.39
C GLY A 275 6.01 -4.07 2.11
N LEU A 276 4.88 -3.43 1.80
CA LEU A 276 4.40 -2.27 2.53
C LEU A 276 3.62 -2.68 3.77
N MET A 277 3.94 -2.08 4.90
CA MET A 277 3.21 -2.23 6.15
C MET A 277 2.79 -0.87 6.67
N SER A 278 1.56 -0.80 7.20
CA SER A 278 1.12 0.33 8.02
C SER A 278 1.93 0.39 9.31
N ILE A 279 2.18 1.59 9.80
CA ILE A 279 2.88 1.84 11.06
C ILE A 279 2.03 2.71 11.98
N PRO A 280 2.20 2.57 13.31
CA PRO A 280 1.55 3.48 14.25
C PRO A 280 1.95 4.93 13.97
N TYR A 281 0.99 5.83 14.08
CA TYR A 281 1.24 7.27 14.06
C TYR A 281 0.25 7.98 15.00
N GLN A 282 0.54 9.24 15.31
CA GLN A 282 -0.34 10.09 16.09
C GLN A 282 -0.52 11.43 15.38
N PHE A 283 -1.70 12.00 15.50
CA PHE A 283 -1.90 13.40 15.16
C PHE A 283 -1.27 14.31 16.23
N ASN A 284 -0.94 15.54 15.85
CA ASN A 284 -0.40 16.56 16.76
C ASN A 284 -1.47 17.17 17.69
N GLN A 285 -2.72 16.77 17.50
CA GLN A 285 -3.84 17.12 18.36
C GLN A 285 -4.80 15.92 18.46
N PRO A 286 -5.54 15.78 19.57
CA PRO A 286 -6.54 14.74 19.72
C PRO A 286 -7.61 14.84 18.63
N LEU A 287 -8.04 13.70 18.11
CA LEU A 287 -9.33 13.61 17.42
C LEU A 287 -10.39 13.53 18.51
N GLY A 288 -11.08 14.63 18.80
CA GLY A 288 -12.06 14.66 19.89
C GLY A 288 -13.23 13.68 19.69
N ASP A 289 -13.87 13.26 20.78
CA ASP A 289 -15.19 12.62 20.78
C ASP A 289 -16.27 13.70 20.59
N LEU A 290 -16.59 14.15 19.37
CA LEU A 290 -17.56 15.25 19.17
C LEU A 290 -18.32 15.18 17.82
N PRO A 291 -19.52 15.79 17.76
CA PRO A 291 -20.84 15.22 18.07
C PRO A 291 -21.41 14.32 16.94
N ASN A 292 -22.44 13.53 17.24
CA ASN A 292 -23.25 12.85 16.22
C ASN A 292 -23.87 13.89 15.29
N PHE A 293 -23.41 13.96 14.04
CA PHE A 293 -24.18 14.59 12.96
C PHE A 293 -25.22 13.60 12.45
N THR A 294 -26.19 13.24 13.29
CA THR A 294 -27.53 12.92 12.77
C THR A 294 -28.07 14.22 12.20
N LEU A 295 -27.89 14.40 10.90
CA LEU A 295 -28.54 15.48 10.15
C LEU A 295 -30.05 15.19 10.14
N GLY A 296 -30.80 15.93 10.96
CA GLY A 296 -32.23 16.17 10.75
C GLY A 296 -33.18 15.63 11.82
N LYS A 297 -33.53 16.51 12.77
CA LYS A 297 -34.95 16.65 13.14
C LYS A 297 -35.51 17.81 12.32
N LYS A 298 -36.51 17.52 11.50
CA LYS A 298 -37.74 18.32 11.40
C LYS A 298 -38.91 17.37 11.38
#